data_AF-A0A3M1GFL3-F1
#
_entry.id   AF-A0A3M1GFL3-F1
#
_cell.length_a   1.000
_cell.length_b   1.000
_cell.length_c   1.000
_cell.angle_alpha   90.00
_cell.angle_beta   90.00
_cell.angle_gamma   90.00
#
_symmetry.space_group_name_H-M   'P 1'
#
loop_
_entity.id
_entity.type
_entity.pdbx_description
1 polymer ?
#
loop_
_entity_poly.entity_id
_entity_poly.type
_entity_poly.pdbx_seq_one_letter_code
_entity_poly.pdbx_strand_id
1 'polypeptide(L)'
;MTTRAQIARLHLVNSVLDHLTGHDLYLAAKLLEGIEAAVGNASENLGELVARLHHRLLGRAPEAGFAWCEAEAGPLFARAELLSAIRRNAPRPRTTILVAQPPPPPPWLRRTKRGRQAEAERAETITQLQAAAARHAHPKSLLTVLFY
;
A
#
# COMPACT_ATOMS: atom_id res chain seq x y z
N MET A 1 -9.85 -9.99 -14.32
CA MET A 1 -9.02 -8.77 -14.17
C MET A 1 -8.83 -8.52 -12.68
N THR A 2 -7.60 -8.36 -12.21
CA THR A 2 -7.32 -8.13 -10.79
C THR A 2 -7.73 -6.70 -10.40
N THR A 3 -8.57 -6.54 -9.37
CA THR A 3 -9.04 -5.23 -8.93
C THR A 3 -7.97 -4.50 -8.09
N ARG A 4 -8.06 -3.17 -7.97
CA ARG A 4 -7.15 -2.40 -7.10
C ARG A 4 -7.17 -2.89 -5.65
N ALA A 5 -8.36 -3.29 -5.17
CA ALA A 5 -8.54 -3.86 -3.85
C ALA A 5 -7.82 -5.22 -3.72
N GLN A 6 -7.84 -6.07 -4.74
CA GLN A 6 -7.09 -7.34 -4.73
C GLN A 6 -5.58 -7.11 -4.66
N ILE A 7 -5.05 -6.14 -5.41
CA ILE A 7 -3.63 -5.76 -5.34
C ILE A 7 -3.28 -5.27 -3.92
N ALA A 8 -4.12 -4.44 -3.32
CA ALA A 8 -3.91 -3.97 -1.94
C ALA A 8 -3.90 -5.12 -0.93
N ARG A 9 -4.80 -6.11 -1.07
CA ARG A 9 -4.84 -7.31 -0.22
C ARG A 9 -3.55 -8.13 -0.35
N LEU A 10 -3.01 -8.30 -1.56
CA LEU A 10 -1.75 -9.01 -1.79
C LEU A 10 -0.57 -8.30 -1.11
N HIS A 11 -0.45 -6.98 -1.26
CA HIS A 11 0.62 -6.22 -0.63
C HIS A 11 0.49 -6.16 0.89
N LEU A 12 -0.72 -6.17 1.44
CA LEU A 12 -0.96 -6.32 2.87
C LEU A 12 -0.37 -7.65 3.37
N VAL A 13 -0.75 -8.77 2.76
CA VAL A 13 -0.26 -10.10 3.14
C VAL A 13 1.25 -10.17 3.00
N ASN A 14 1.79 -9.70 1.87
CA ASN A 14 3.23 -9.71 1.61
C ASN A 14 4.04 -8.85 2.56
N SER A 15 3.47 -7.73 3.03
CA SER A 15 4.16 -6.84 3.97
C SER A 15 4.11 -7.38 5.39
N VAL A 16 2.95 -7.84 5.85
CA VAL A 16 2.76 -8.28 7.24
C VAL A 16 3.35 -9.67 7.47
N LEU A 17 3.31 -10.56 6.48
CA LEU A 17 3.87 -11.91 6.54
C LEU A 17 5.17 -12.03 5.73
N ASP A 18 5.97 -10.96 5.68
CA ASP A 18 7.23 -10.89 4.91
C ASP A 18 8.19 -12.04 5.25
N HIS A 19 8.25 -12.44 6.51
CA HIS A 19 9.03 -13.58 6.99
C HIS A 19 8.61 -14.93 6.40
N LEU A 20 7.37 -15.07 5.91
CA LEU A 20 6.88 -16.27 5.21
C LEU A 20 6.95 -16.13 3.70
N THR A 21 6.67 -14.93 3.18
CA THR A 21 6.61 -14.72 1.72
C THR A 21 7.96 -14.40 1.12
N GLY A 22 8.96 -13.97 1.90
CA GLY A 22 10.23 -13.48 1.36
C GLY A 22 10.05 -12.30 0.40
N HIS A 23 8.98 -11.51 0.58
CA HIS A 23 8.53 -10.46 -0.33
C HIS A 23 7.97 -10.95 -1.70
N ASP A 24 7.72 -12.24 -1.87
CA ASP A 24 7.12 -12.82 -3.09
C ASP A 24 5.59 -12.67 -3.12
N LEU A 25 5.09 -11.94 -4.13
CA LEU A 25 3.66 -11.73 -4.35
C LEU A 25 2.91 -13.01 -4.75
N TYR A 26 3.57 -13.99 -5.36
CA TYR A 26 2.96 -15.28 -5.65
C TYR A 26 2.67 -16.06 -4.36
N LEU A 27 3.63 -16.11 -3.43
CA LEU A 27 3.43 -16.71 -2.12
C LEU A 27 2.38 -15.96 -1.31
N ALA A 28 2.39 -14.62 -1.38
CA ALA A 28 1.34 -13.80 -0.77
C ALA A 28 -0.04 -14.14 -1.33
N ALA A 29 -0.17 -14.41 -2.64
CA ALA A 29 -1.43 -14.83 -3.24
C ALA A 29 -1.89 -16.20 -2.71
N LYS A 30 -0.99 -17.17 -2.55
CA LYS A 30 -1.32 -18.48 -1.98
C LYS A 30 -1.72 -18.42 -0.51
N LEU A 31 -1.05 -17.58 0.28
CA LEU A 31 -1.46 -17.33 1.66
C LEU A 31 -2.81 -16.62 1.71
N LEU A 32 -3.06 -15.65 0.82
CA LEU A 32 -4.33 -14.95 0.75
C LEU A 32 -5.48 -15.91 0.41
N GLU A 33 -5.31 -16.79 -0.58
CA GLU A 33 -6.28 -17.84 -0.93
C GLU A 33 -6.60 -18.73 0.29
N GLY A 34 -5.56 -19.19 1.00
CA GLY A 34 -5.73 -20.03 2.19
C GLY A 34 -6.42 -19.31 3.35
N ILE A 35 -6.09 -18.03 3.57
CA ILE A 35 -6.73 -17.17 4.57
C ILE A 35 -8.21 -16.98 4.23
N GLU A 36 -8.54 -16.62 2.99
CA GLU A 36 -9.92 -16.41 2.54
C GLU A 36 -10.74 -17.69 2.66
N ALA A 37 -10.16 -18.85 2.32
CA ALA A 37 -10.80 -20.15 2.49
C ALA A 37 -11.06 -20.50 3.97
N ALA A 38 -10.13 -20.18 4.87
CA ALA A 38 -10.26 -20.47 6.30
C ALA A 38 -11.23 -19.54 7.03
N VAL A 39 -11.35 -18.30 6.58
CA VAL A 39 -12.14 -17.24 7.22
C VAL A 39 -13.58 -17.20 6.68
N GLY A 40 -13.82 -17.68 5.46
CA GLY A 40 -15.12 -17.64 4.82
C GLY A 40 -15.60 -16.21 4.54
N ASN A 41 -16.91 -16.01 4.42
CA ASN A 41 -17.53 -14.69 4.15
C ASN A 41 -17.48 -13.71 5.33
N ALA A 42 -16.56 -13.89 6.29
CA ALA A 42 -16.49 -12.98 7.42
C ALA A 42 -16.14 -11.57 6.92
N SER A 43 -16.96 -10.59 7.31
CA SER A 43 -16.77 -9.16 7.06
C SER A 43 -15.59 -8.55 7.83
N GLU A 44 -14.71 -9.39 8.39
CA GLU A 44 -13.55 -8.94 9.14
C GLU A 44 -12.58 -8.18 8.23
N ASN A 45 -12.05 -7.08 8.78
CA ASN A 45 -11.00 -6.32 8.14
C ASN A 45 -9.76 -7.22 7.97
N LEU A 46 -9.42 -7.55 6.72
CA LEU A 46 -8.29 -8.42 6.38
C LEU A 46 -6.99 -7.96 7.07
N GLY A 47 -6.79 -6.66 7.27
CA GLY A 47 -5.62 -6.12 7.97
C GLY A 47 -5.51 -6.61 9.41
N GLU A 48 -6.61 -6.58 10.15
CA GLU A 48 -6.67 -7.08 11.53
C GLU A 48 -6.50 -8.60 11.57
N LEU A 49 -7.10 -9.30 10.62
CA LEU A 49 -6.99 -10.74 10.53
C LEU A 49 -5.55 -11.20 10.29
N VAL A 50 -4.86 -10.60 9.32
CA VAL A 50 -3.47 -10.92 9.01
C VAL A 50 -2.57 -10.56 10.20
N ALA A 51 -2.83 -9.44 10.90
CA ALA A 51 -2.09 -9.08 12.11
C ALA A 51 -2.30 -10.09 13.26
N ARG A 52 -3.52 -10.57 13.48
CA ARG A 52 -3.81 -11.62 14.47
C ARG A 52 -3.16 -12.94 14.09
N LEU A 53 -3.17 -13.30 12.81
CA LEU A 53 -2.52 -14.52 12.32
C LEU A 53 -1.01 -14.46 12.52
N HIS A 54 -0.37 -13.34 12.20
CA HIS A 54 1.04 -13.10 12.52
C HIS A 54 1.32 -13.28 14.02
N HIS A 55 0.48 -12.69 14.88
CA HIS A 55 0.64 -12.81 16.32
C HIS A 55 0.52 -14.26 16.81
N ARG A 56 -0.42 -15.04 16.26
CA ARG A 56 -0.55 -16.47 16.59
C ARG A 56 0.65 -17.31 16.13
N LEU A 57 1.22 -17.01 14.97
CA LEU A 57 2.36 -17.77 14.42
C LEU A 57 3.68 -17.46 15.13
N LEU A 58 3.89 -16.19 15.51
CA LEU A 58 5.19 -15.72 16.01
C LEU A 58 5.19 -15.26 17.47
N GLY A 59 4.03 -15.28 18.15
CA GLY A 59 3.88 -14.84 19.54
C GLY A 59 4.11 -13.33 19.75
N ARG A 60 4.21 -12.53 18.68
CA ARG A 60 4.54 -11.11 18.72
C ARG A 60 3.81 -10.29 17.66
N ALA A 61 3.68 -8.99 17.88
CA ALA A 61 3.09 -8.09 16.90
C ALA A 61 3.95 -8.02 15.62
N PRO A 62 3.34 -7.77 14.45
CA PRO A 62 4.10 -7.61 13.21
C PRO A 62 5.06 -6.43 13.29
N GLU A 63 6.32 -6.70 12.95
CA GLU A 63 7.37 -5.68 12.82
C GLU A 63 7.13 -4.79 11.60
N ALA A 64 6.41 -5.30 10.60
CA ALA A 64 6.06 -4.60 9.38
C ALA A 64 4.65 -3.97 9.46
N GLY A 65 4.56 -2.70 9.06
CA GLY A 65 3.34 -1.94 8.90
C GLY A 65 2.82 -1.96 7.47
N PHE A 66 1.52 -1.80 7.33
CA PHE A 66 0.86 -1.62 6.03
C PHE A 66 -0.19 -0.51 6.12
N ALA A 67 -0.30 0.29 5.07
CA ALA A 67 -1.43 1.19 4.86
C ALA A 67 -1.76 1.29 3.36
N TRP A 68 -3.04 1.52 3.06
CA TRP A 68 -3.53 1.80 1.72
C TRP A 68 -4.19 3.18 1.73
N CYS A 69 -3.83 4.01 0.75
CA CYS A 69 -4.37 5.36 0.56
C CYS A 69 -4.84 5.53 -0.89
N GLU A 70 -5.89 6.31 -1.09
CA GLU A 70 -6.36 6.68 -2.43
C GLU A 70 -5.97 8.11 -2.75
N ALA A 71 -5.19 8.31 -3.81
CA ALA A 71 -4.73 9.63 -4.24
C ALA A 71 -5.71 10.32 -5.23
N GLU A 72 -6.96 9.86 -5.29
CA GLU A 72 -7.94 10.35 -6.29
C GLU A 72 -8.34 11.81 -6.09
N ALA A 73 -8.23 12.34 -4.87
CA ALA A 73 -8.59 13.72 -4.54
C ALA A 73 -7.45 14.75 -4.76
N GLY A 74 -6.38 14.37 -5.46
CA GLY A 74 -5.24 15.24 -5.76
C GLY A 74 -4.21 15.33 -4.63
N PRO A 75 -3.13 16.13 -4.83
CA PRO A 75 -1.93 16.06 -4.00
C PRO A 75 -2.15 16.37 -2.52
N LEU A 76 -3.08 17.29 -2.19
CA LEU A 76 -3.31 17.74 -0.82
C LEU A 76 -4.01 16.67 0.03
N PHE A 77 -5.03 16.00 -0.53
CA PHE A 77 -5.77 14.94 0.17
C PHE A 77 -4.95 13.66 0.28
N ALA A 78 -4.29 13.27 -0.82
CA ALA A 78 -3.34 12.15 -0.81
C ALA A 78 -2.24 12.38 0.24
N ARG A 79 -1.80 13.63 0.43
CA ARG A 79 -0.82 13.99 1.46
C ARG A 79 -1.38 13.87 2.86
N ALA A 80 -2.60 14.30 3.15
CA ALA A 80 -3.20 14.17 4.48
C ALA A 80 -3.37 12.69 4.90
N GLU A 81 -3.86 11.85 3.98
CA GLU A 81 -3.96 10.41 4.20
C GLU A 81 -2.60 9.75 4.36
N LEU A 82 -1.64 10.08 3.48
CA LEU A 82 -0.27 9.57 3.55
C LEU A 82 0.40 9.95 4.87
N LEU A 83 0.31 11.21 5.31
CA LEU A 83 0.87 11.66 6.58
C LEU A 83 0.20 10.95 7.76
N SER A 84 -1.11 10.72 7.69
CA SER A 84 -1.84 9.97 8.72
C SER A 84 -1.39 8.50 8.74
N ALA A 85 -1.19 7.89 7.57
CA ALA A 85 -0.69 6.53 7.43
C ALA A 85 0.75 6.39 7.96
N ILE A 86 1.62 7.34 7.64
CA ILE A 86 2.99 7.40 8.17
C ILE A 86 2.95 7.52 9.69
N ARG A 87 2.15 8.45 10.25
CA ARG A 87 2.03 8.63 11.70
C ARG A 87 1.53 7.38 12.41
N ARG A 88 0.51 6.71 11.88
CA ARG A 88 -0.01 5.45 12.45
C ARG A 88 1.01 4.31 12.42
N ASN A 89 1.90 4.31 11.43
CA ASN A 89 2.90 3.26 11.24
C ASN A 89 4.31 3.65 11.75
N ALA A 90 4.52 4.88 12.23
CA ALA A 90 5.81 5.37 12.70
C ALA A 90 6.48 4.48 13.77
N PRO A 91 5.76 3.79 14.68
CA PRO A 91 6.38 2.86 15.63
C PRO A 91 6.98 1.60 14.98
N ARG A 92 6.66 1.30 13.72
CA ARG A 92 7.05 0.06 13.05
C ARG A 92 8.35 0.24 12.26
N PRO A 93 9.37 -0.63 12.45
CA PRO A 93 10.66 -0.51 11.77
C PRO A 93 10.60 -0.71 10.26
N ARG A 94 9.58 -1.38 9.73
CA ARG A 94 9.34 -1.52 8.30
C ARG A 94 7.89 -1.15 8.03
N THR A 95 7.62 -0.35 7.00
CA THR A 95 6.25 0.04 6.65
C THR A 95 6.11 0.13 5.14
N THR A 96 5.11 -0.54 4.60
CA THR A 96 4.70 -0.39 3.20
C THR A 96 3.43 0.47 3.15
N ILE A 97 3.48 1.57 2.42
CA ILE A 97 2.29 2.38 2.10
C ILE A 97 2.00 2.24 0.62
N LEU A 98 0.85 1.66 0.32
CA LEU A 98 0.36 1.51 -1.03
C LEU A 98 -0.53 2.71 -1.37
N VAL A 99 -0.21 3.44 -2.44
CA VAL A 99 -0.93 4.62 -2.88
C VAL A 99 -1.57 4.33 -4.23
N ALA A 100 -2.90 4.20 -4.24
CA ALA A 100 -3.65 4.04 -5.47
C ALA A 100 -3.73 5.38 -6.21
N GLN A 101 -3.35 5.39 -7.48
CA GLN A 101 -3.44 6.59 -8.32
C GLN A 101 -4.33 6.33 -9.54
N PRO A 102 -4.93 7.38 -10.12
CA PRO A 102 -5.56 7.26 -11.42
C PRO A 102 -4.55 6.73 -12.45
N PRO A 103 -4.98 5.82 -13.35
CA PRO A 103 -4.10 5.27 -14.38
C PRO A 103 -3.57 6.41 -15.27
N PRO A 104 -2.35 6.28 -15.80
CA PRO A 104 -1.83 7.28 -16.70
C PRO A 104 -2.77 7.42 -17.91
N PRO A 105 -2.91 8.63 -18.48
CA PRO A 105 -3.70 8.84 -19.69
C PRO A 105 -3.27 7.85 -20.78
N PRO A 106 -4.22 7.28 -21.55
CA PRO A 106 -3.89 6.34 -22.59
C PRO A 106 -3.06 6.99 -23.70
N PRO A 107 -2.28 6.20 -24.47
CA PRO A 107 -1.27 6.73 -25.40
C PRO A 107 -1.80 7.77 -26.40
N TRP A 108 -3.03 7.59 -26.88
CA TRP A 108 -3.66 8.54 -27.82
C TRP A 108 -4.02 9.88 -27.17
N LEU A 109 -4.36 9.89 -25.87
CA LEU A 109 -4.64 11.12 -25.13
C LEU A 109 -3.35 11.84 -24.71
N ARG A 110 -2.23 11.12 -24.51
CA ARG A 110 -0.92 11.73 -24.14
C ARG A 110 -0.41 12.75 -25.14
N ARG A 111 -0.82 12.67 -26.42
CA ARG A 111 -0.43 13.62 -27.47
C ARG A 111 -1.20 14.95 -27.40
N THR A 112 -2.34 14.97 -26.72
CA THR A 112 -3.15 16.17 -26.54
C THR A 112 -2.57 17.08 -25.45
N LYS A 113 -2.87 18.38 -25.50
CA LYS A 113 -2.48 19.32 -24.43
C LYS A 113 -3.01 18.87 -23.07
N ARG A 114 -4.26 18.38 -23.02
CA ARG A 114 -4.92 17.90 -21.80
C ARG A 114 -4.26 16.62 -21.24
N GLY A 115 -3.88 15.67 -22.10
CA GLY A 115 -3.20 14.46 -21.64
C GLY A 115 -1.76 14.69 -21.17
N ARG A 116 -1.01 15.60 -21.80
CA ARG A 116 0.31 16.02 -21.29
C ARG A 116 0.20 16.69 -19.92
N GLN A 117 -0.79 17.57 -19.75
CA GLN A 117 -1.06 18.23 -18.47
C GLN A 117 -1.38 17.21 -17.37
N ALA A 118 -2.27 16.26 -17.64
CA ALA A 118 -2.63 15.21 -16.67
C ALA A 118 -1.43 14.31 -16.29
N GLU A 119 -0.56 13.98 -17.25
CA GLU A 119 0.68 13.23 -16.96
C GLU A 119 1.64 14.04 -16.09
N ALA A 120 1.82 15.33 -16.38
CA ALA A 120 2.68 16.21 -15.58
C ALA A 120 2.15 16.37 -14.15
N GLU A 121 0.85 16.61 -13.98
CA GLU A 121 0.19 16.71 -12.66
C GLU A 121 0.33 15.41 -11.86
N ARG A 122 0.23 14.25 -12.52
CA ARG A 122 0.46 12.94 -11.91
C ARG A 122 1.91 12.79 -11.45
N ALA A 123 2.88 13.08 -12.31
CA ALA A 123 4.30 13.00 -11.96
C ALA A 123 4.68 13.95 -10.82
N GLU A 124 4.12 15.16 -10.81
CA GLU A 124 4.28 16.11 -9.72
C GLU A 124 3.68 15.56 -8.42
N THR A 125 2.47 15.00 -8.47
CA THR A 125 1.82 14.38 -7.31
C THR A 125 2.69 13.27 -6.71
N ILE A 126 3.23 12.37 -7.55
CA ILE A 126 4.14 11.29 -7.11
C ILE A 126 5.37 11.90 -6.41
N THR A 127 5.99 12.90 -7.02
CA THR A 127 7.18 13.55 -6.49
C THR A 127 6.90 14.21 -5.13
N GLN A 128 5.77 14.92 -5.01
CA GLN A 128 5.36 15.57 -3.76
C GLN A 128 5.09 14.55 -2.65
N LEU A 129 4.42 13.43 -2.97
CA LEU A 129 4.14 12.37 -2.00
C LEU A 129 5.41 11.64 -1.55
N GLN A 130 6.32 11.34 -2.48
CA GLN A 130 7.64 10.77 -2.14
C GLN A 130 8.45 11.72 -1.26
N ALA A 131 8.46 13.02 -1.56
CA ALA A 131 9.13 14.01 -0.73
C ALA A 131 8.52 14.13 0.66
N ALA A 132 7.18 14.10 0.78
CA ALA A 132 6.50 14.08 2.07
C ALA A 132 6.84 12.81 2.87
N ALA A 133 6.82 11.64 2.22
CA ALA A 133 7.21 10.38 2.81
C ALA A 133 8.65 10.42 3.36
N ALA A 134 9.61 10.90 2.55
CA ALA A 134 11.00 11.00 2.96
C ALA A 134 11.23 11.95 4.15
N ARG A 135 10.49 13.07 4.22
CA ARG A 135 10.61 14.04 5.34
C ARG A 135 10.02 13.53 6.65
N HIS A 136 9.02 12.66 6.58
CA HIS A 136 8.26 12.22 7.75
C HIS A 136 8.55 10.77 8.14
N ALA A 137 9.32 10.02 7.34
CA ALA A 137 9.83 8.71 7.72
C ALA A 137 10.76 8.85 8.93
N HIS A 138 10.63 7.93 9.89
CA HIS A 138 11.55 7.87 11.01
C HIS A 138 12.93 7.36 10.51
N PRO A 139 14.07 7.85 11.03
CA PRO A 139 15.40 7.48 10.51
C PRO A 139 15.71 5.97 10.58
N LYS A 140 15.05 5.26 11.49
CA LYS A 140 15.16 3.81 11.68
C LYS A 140 14.05 3.00 11.00
N SER A 141 13.10 3.66 10.34
CA SER A 141 12.00 2.99 9.65
C SER A 141 12.27 2.91 8.15
N LEU A 142 12.16 1.72 7.58
CA LEU A 142 12.11 1.54 6.13
C LEU A 142 10.69 1.82 5.65
N LEU A 143 10.49 2.94 4.94
CA LEU A 143 9.20 3.30 4.34
C LEU A 143 9.22 3.02 2.84
N THR A 144 8.43 2.05 2.41
CA THR A 144 8.24 1.71 0.98
C THR A 144 6.93 2.31 0.50
N VAL A 145 6.99 3.23 -0.46
CA VAL A 145 5.79 3.82 -1.09
C VAL A 145 5.63 3.25 -2.49
N LEU A 146 4.53 2.54 -2.72
CA LEU A 146 4.22 1.92 -4.02
C LEU A 146 3.06 2.67 -4.68
N PHE A 147 3.24 3.01 -5.95
CA PHE A 147 2.22 3.68 -6.77
C PHE A 147 1.71 2.72 -7.84
N TYR A 148 0.39 2.62 -8.00
CA TYR A 148 -0.25 1.71 -8.96
C TYR A 148 -1.57 2.27 -9.47
#